data_AF-A0A2S2PA56-F1
#
_entry.id   AF-A0A2S2PA56-F1
#
_cell.length_a   1.000
_cell.length_b   1.000
_cell.length_c   1.000
_cell.angle_alpha   90.00
_cell.angle_beta   90.00
_cell.angle_gamma   90.00
#
_symmetry.space_group_name_H-M   'P 1'
#
loop_
_entity.id
_entity.type
_entity.pdbx_description
1 polymer ?
#
loop_
_entity_poly.entity_id
_entity_poly.type
_entity_poly.pdbx_seq_one_letter_code
_entity_poly.pdbx_strand_id
1 'polypeptide(L)'
;MSDKQEPNGKGNAANITDQERDWAQQALAEYEKKNYKSCLEHLQRIEDSRPNDPKVLLNKAIVEFYESGLCTADKFQKSFIDVCKQVELNLEVLDSLEDVENCIYYYNYAVF
;
A
#
# COMPACT_ATOMS: atom_id res chain seq x y z
N MET A 1 31.22 -13.71 27.28
CA MET A 1 30.46 -14.13 26.09
C MET A 1 29.30 -13.17 25.98
N SER A 2 29.39 -12.19 25.09
CA SER A 2 28.38 -11.17 24.90
C SER A 2 28.26 -10.94 23.41
N ASP A 3 27.37 -11.69 22.77
CA ASP A 3 26.92 -11.38 21.41
C ASP A 3 25.54 -10.78 21.55
N LYS A 4 25.48 -9.45 21.46
CA LYS A 4 24.24 -8.72 21.23
C LYS A 4 23.90 -8.90 19.76
N GLN A 5 22.87 -9.69 19.49
CA GLN A 5 22.31 -9.81 18.16
C GLN A 5 21.46 -8.56 17.90
N GLU A 6 21.92 -7.71 16.99
CA GLU A 6 21.16 -6.55 16.52
C GLU A 6 19.93 -7.04 15.73
N PRO A 7 18.76 -6.40 15.90
CA PRO A 7 17.59 -6.73 15.11
C PRO A 7 17.84 -6.29 13.65
N ASN A 8 18.02 -7.26 12.76
CA ASN A 8 18.15 -7.03 11.33
C ASN A 8 16.77 -6.70 10.73
N GLY A 9 16.27 -5.50 11.01
CA GLY A 9 15.14 -4.88 10.31
C GLY A 9 15.60 -4.38 8.94
N LYS A 10 15.84 -5.30 7.99
CA LYS A 10 15.97 -4.95 6.57
C LYS A 10 14.73 -5.48 5.86
N GLY A 11 13.68 -4.65 5.85
CA GLY A 11 12.59 -4.82 4.88
C GLY A 11 13.19 -4.86 3.48
N ASN A 12 12.83 -5.88 2.71
CA ASN A 12 13.25 -6.05 1.32
C ASN A 12 12.84 -4.84 0.48
N ALA A 13 13.71 -3.82 0.38
CA ALA A 13 13.67 -2.87 -0.72
C ALA A 13 14.12 -3.61 -1.98
N ALA A 14 13.29 -4.52 -2.48
CA ALA A 14 13.53 -5.23 -3.73
C ALA A 14 13.61 -4.18 -4.85
N ASN A 15 14.71 -4.21 -5.61
CA ASN A 15 14.99 -3.26 -6.69
C ASN A 15 13.78 -3.10 -7.61
N ILE A 16 13.20 -1.90 -7.63
CA ILE A 16 12.08 -1.54 -8.51
C ILE A 16 12.63 -1.41 -9.94
N THR A 17 12.07 -2.20 -10.86
CA THR A 17 12.36 -2.17 -12.28
C THR A 17 11.81 -0.92 -12.96
N ASP A 18 12.36 -0.55 -14.11
CA ASP A 18 11.86 0.59 -14.88
C ASP A 18 10.41 0.37 -15.37
N GLN A 19 10.03 -0.89 -15.61
CA GLN A 19 8.67 -1.26 -16.02
C GLN A 19 7.66 -1.10 -14.87
N GLU A 20 7.99 -1.55 -13.65
CA GLU A 20 7.16 -1.31 -12.47
C GLU A 20 6.99 0.20 -12.20
N ARG A 21 8.06 0.98 -12.42
CA ARG A 21 8.02 2.45 -12.27
C ARG A 21 7.10 3.11 -13.29
N ASP A 22 7.16 2.68 -14.56
CA ASP A 22 6.28 3.18 -15.62
C ASP A 22 4.81 2.87 -15.33
N TRP A 23 4.49 1.65 -14.91
CA TRP A 23 3.12 1.30 -14.50
C TRP A 23 2.65 2.10 -13.29
N ALA A 24 3.51 2.34 -12.30
CA ALA A 24 3.17 3.17 -11.15
C ALA A 24 2.86 4.62 -11.58
N GLN A 25 3.65 5.20 -12.48
CA GLN A 25 3.41 6.54 -13.02
C GLN A 25 2.11 6.61 -13.82
N GLN A 26 1.79 5.58 -14.61
CA GLN A 26 0.53 5.50 -15.36
C GLN A 26 -0.67 5.36 -14.42
N ALA A 27 -0.58 4.50 -13.40
CA ALA A 27 -1.62 4.35 -12.39
C ALA A 27 -1.89 5.67 -11.66
N LEU A 28 -0.85 6.45 -11.33
CA LEU A 28 -0.99 7.81 -10.78
C LEU A 28 -1.78 8.72 -11.71
N ALA A 29 -1.35 8.83 -12.96
CA ALA A 29 -1.99 9.70 -13.92
C ALA A 29 -3.47 9.36 -14.13
N GLU A 30 -3.84 8.07 -14.10
CA GLU A 30 -5.22 7.64 -14.21
C GLU A 30 -6.03 7.88 -12.92
N TYR A 31 -5.42 7.70 -11.75
CA TYR A 31 -6.04 8.06 -10.46
C TYR A 31 -6.38 9.55 -10.38
N GLU A 32 -5.45 10.44 -10.76
CA GLU A 32 -5.66 11.90 -10.76
C GLU A 32 -6.79 12.33 -11.70
N LYS A 33 -6.95 11.62 -12.83
CA LYS A 33 -8.07 11.81 -13.76
C LYS A 33 -9.39 11.18 -13.28
N LYS A 34 -9.38 10.51 -12.12
CA LYS A 34 -10.48 9.69 -11.59
C LYS A 34 -10.88 8.54 -12.52
N ASN A 35 -9.98 8.11 -13.40
CA ASN A 35 -10.15 6.94 -14.24
C ASN A 35 -9.73 5.68 -13.46
N TYR A 36 -10.54 5.32 -12.47
CA TYR A 36 -10.20 4.26 -11.52
C TYR A 36 -10.08 2.88 -12.18
N LYS A 37 -10.83 2.62 -13.26
CA LYS A 37 -10.74 1.36 -14.01
C LYS A 37 -9.35 1.16 -14.63
N SER A 38 -8.85 2.16 -15.37
CA SER A 38 -7.50 2.07 -15.94
C SER A 38 -6.42 2.10 -14.85
N CYS A 39 -6.62 2.85 -13.77
CA CYS A 39 -5.72 2.78 -12.61
C CYS A 39 -5.60 1.36 -12.04
N LEU A 40 -6.72 0.63 -11.92
CA LEU A 40 -6.73 -0.76 -11.45
C LEU A 40 -6.01 -1.72 -12.41
N GLU A 41 -6.12 -1.51 -13.73
CA GLU A 41 -5.39 -2.31 -14.71
C GLU A 41 -3.86 -2.17 -14.54
N HIS A 42 -3.36 -0.97 -14.30
CA HIS A 42 -1.93 -0.75 -14.03
C HIS A 42 -1.52 -1.36 -12.69
N LEU A 43 -2.32 -1.16 -11.63
CA LEU A 43 -2.04 -1.74 -10.31
C LEU A 43 -2.06 -3.28 -10.34
N GLN A 44 -2.92 -3.90 -11.16
CA GLN A 44 -2.94 -5.35 -11.34
C GLN A 44 -1.62 -5.85 -11.92
N ARG A 45 -1.06 -5.16 -12.92
CA ARG A 45 0.25 -5.54 -13.50
C ARG A 45 1.38 -5.45 -12.47
N ILE A 46 1.34 -4.43 -11.62
CA ILE A 46 2.32 -4.28 -10.54
C ILE A 46 2.15 -5.41 -9.52
N GLU A 47 0.91 -5.75 -9.13
CA GLU A 47 0.64 -6.86 -8.21
C GLU A 47 1.08 -8.21 -8.77
N ASP A 48 0.85 -8.46 -10.07
CA ASP A 48 1.30 -9.68 -10.74
C ASP A 48 2.85 -9.81 -10.69
N SER A 49 3.57 -8.68 -10.75
CA SER A 49 5.03 -8.65 -10.61
C SER A 49 5.52 -8.65 -9.16
N ARG A 50 4.72 -8.15 -8.21
CA ARG A 50 5.02 -7.99 -6.79
C ARG A 50 3.87 -8.52 -5.93
N PRO A 51 3.66 -9.84 -5.93
CA PRO A 51 2.55 -10.43 -5.20
C PRO A 51 2.72 -10.15 -3.70
N ASN A 52 1.63 -9.74 -3.05
CA ASN A 52 1.60 -9.36 -1.65
C ASN A 52 2.46 -8.13 -1.30
N ASP A 53 2.80 -7.24 -2.23
CA ASP A 53 3.40 -5.95 -1.85
C ASP A 53 2.33 -5.09 -1.13
N PRO A 54 2.55 -4.73 0.14
CA PRO A 54 1.53 -4.09 0.96
C PRO A 54 1.11 -2.72 0.41
N LYS A 55 2.00 -1.99 -0.27
CA LYS A 55 1.66 -0.71 -0.91
C LYS A 55 0.74 -0.93 -2.10
N VAL A 56 1.04 -1.92 -2.93
CA VAL A 56 0.21 -2.25 -4.10
C VAL A 56 -1.18 -2.70 -3.66
N LEU A 57 -1.25 -3.58 -2.65
CA LEU A 57 -2.51 -4.05 -2.09
C LEU A 57 -3.35 -2.91 -1.51
N LEU A 58 -2.73 -2.00 -0.75
CA LEU A 58 -3.41 -0.83 -0.19
C LEU A 58 -3.93 0.10 -1.30
N ASN A 59 -3.10 0.43 -2.29
CA ASN A 59 -3.48 1.30 -3.40
C ASN A 59 -4.66 0.70 -4.17
N LYS A 60 -4.63 -0.61 -4.45
CA LYS A 60 -5.76 -1.30 -5.08
C LYS A 60 -7.02 -1.20 -4.24
N ALA A 61 -6.96 -1.47 -2.94
CA ALA A 61 -8.13 -1.37 -2.06
C ALA A 61 -8.74 0.04 -2.06
N ILE A 62 -7.90 1.08 -2.04
CA ILE A 62 -8.34 2.48 -2.11
C ILE A 62 -9.01 2.77 -3.46
N VAL A 63 -8.39 2.39 -4.57
CA VAL A 63 -8.94 2.67 -5.91
C VAL A 63 -10.22 1.89 -6.17
N GLU A 64 -10.34 0.64 -5.73
CA GLU A 64 -11.60 -0.14 -5.77
C GLU A 64 -12.71 0.53 -4.96
N PHE A 65 -12.37 1.09 -3.80
CA PHE A 65 -13.34 1.81 -2.97
C PHE A 65 -13.87 3.06 -3.69
N TYR A 66 -12.98 3.83 -4.32
CA TYR A 66 -13.37 4.98 -5.13
C TYR A 66 -14.15 4.60 -6.40
N GLU A 67 -13.75 3.52 -7.10
CA GLU A 67 -14.44 3.00 -8.28
C GLU A 67 -15.87 2.59 -7.95
N SER A 68 -16.08 1.99 -6.77
CA SER A 68 -17.41 1.62 -6.27
C SER A 68 -18.30 2.81 -5.88
N GLY A 69 -17.81 4.05 -6.00
CA GLY A 69 -18.54 5.24 -5.54
C GLY A 69 -18.63 5.31 -4.01
N LEU A 70 -17.63 4.77 -3.29
CA LEU A 70 -17.58 4.71 -1.82
C LEU A 70 -18.65 3.80 -1.18
N CYS A 71 -19.22 2.87 -1.95
CA CYS A 71 -20.28 1.97 -1.49
C CYS A 71 -19.76 0.67 -0.84
N THR A 72 -18.45 0.40 -0.89
CA THR A 72 -17.85 -0.87 -0.44
C THR A 72 -16.96 -0.70 0.80
N ALA A 73 -17.40 0.12 1.75
CA ALA A 73 -16.62 0.48 2.94
C ALA A 73 -16.19 -0.74 3.78
N ASP A 74 -17.08 -1.72 3.98
CA ASP A 74 -16.74 -2.94 4.74
C ASP A 74 -15.63 -3.76 4.07
N LYS A 75 -15.68 -3.86 2.74
CA LYS A 75 -14.65 -4.54 1.95
C LYS A 75 -13.32 -3.80 2.05
N PHE A 76 -13.36 -2.49 1.89
CA PHE A 76 -12.17 -1.63 2.04
C PHE A 76 -11.54 -1.76 3.42
N GLN A 77 -12.35 -1.69 4.50
CA GLN A 77 -11.88 -1.82 5.87
C GLN A 77 -11.20 -3.17 6.10
N LYS A 78 -11.80 -4.26 5.59
CA LYS A 78 -11.20 -5.59 5.69
C LYS A 78 -9.84 -5.64 5.00
N SER A 79 -9.75 -5.19 3.75
CA SER A 79 -8.50 -5.14 3.00
C SER A 79 -7.44 -4.28 3.69
N PHE A 80 -7.83 -3.13 4.24
CA PHE A 80 -6.93 -2.26 4.99
C PHE A 80 -6.36 -2.95 6.24
N ILE A 81 -7.22 -3.60 7.04
CA ILE A 81 -6.79 -4.35 8.23
C ILE A 81 -5.85 -5.49 7.84
N ASP A 82 -6.13 -6.20 6.75
CA ASP A 82 -5.30 -7.31 6.28
C ASP A 82 -3.89 -6.81 5.86
N VAL A 83 -3.81 -5.67 5.16
CA VAL A 83 -2.52 -5.03 4.83
C VAL A 83 -1.79 -4.57 6.10
N CYS A 84 -2.49 -3.95 7.06
CA CYS A 84 -1.87 -3.50 8.31
C CYS A 84 -1.27 -4.67 9.11
N LYS A 85 -1.96 -5.81 9.17
CA LYS A 85 -1.42 -7.04 9.78
C LYS A 85 -0.18 -7.55 9.05
N GLN A 86 -0.14 -7.43 7.73
CA GLN A 86 0.99 -7.90 6.93
C GLN A 86 2.28 -7.14 7.23
N VAL A 87 2.18 -5.84 7.54
CA VAL A 87 3.32 -4.99 7.88
C VAL A 87 3.55 -4.84 9.39
N GLU A 88 2.96 -5.74 10.19
CA GLU A 88 3.07 -5.74 11.66
C GLU A 88 2.65 -4.40 12.31
N LEU A 89 1.75 -3.65 11.67
CA LEU A 89 1.21 -2.43 12.25
C LEU A 89 0.25 -2.77 13.38
N ASN A 90 0.58 -2.29 14.57
CA ASN A 90 -0.29 -2.43 15.71
C ASN A 90 -1.43 -1.43 15.63
N LEU A 91 -2.62 -1.91 15.24
CA LEU A 91 -3.81 -1.08 15.10
C LEU A 91 -4.34 -0.52 16.44
N GLU A 92 -3.88 -1.04 17.58
CA GLU A 92 -4.26 -0.57 18.92
C GLU A 92 -3.34 0.55 19.44
N VAL A 93 -2.12 0.67 18.87
CA VAL A 93 -1.18 1.78 19.14
C VAL A 93 -1.50 3.00 18.26
N LEU A 94 -2.54 2.92 17.43
CA LEU A 94 -2.93 3.98 16.50
C LEU A 94 -3.27 5.34 17.16
N ASP A 95 -3.55 5.33 18.47
CA ASP A 95 -3.89 6.51 19.28
C ASP A 95 -2.65 7.34 19.69
N SER A 96 -1.43 6.80 19.58
CA SER A 96 -0.19 7.56 19.84
C SER A 96 0.53 7.88 18.53
N LEU A 97 0.50 9.16 18.15
CA LEU A 97 1.09 9.77 16.95
C LEU A 97 2.64 9.75 16.87
N GLU A 98 3.31 8.79 17.52
CA GLU A 98 4.78 8.84 17.71
C GLU A 98 5.59 8.15 16.61
N ASP A 99 4.99 7.24 15.83
CA ASP A 99 5.71 6.52 14.76
C ASP A 99 5.48 7.15 13.38
N VAL A 100 6.45 7.96 12.96
CA VAL A 100 6.50 8.63 11.64
C VAL A 100 6.45 7.64 10.47
N GLU A 101 6.95 6.41 10.65
CA GLU A 101 6.88 5.35 9.65
C GLU A 101 5.45 4.86 9.37
N ASN A 102 4.55 5.03 10.34
CA ASN A 102 3.15 4.65 10.22
C ASN A 102 2.30 5.75 9.55
N CYS A 103 2.78 7.00 9.49
CA CYS A 103 2.09 8.16 8.92
C CYS A 103 1.60 7.99 7.47
N ILE A 104 2.25 7.13 6.68
CA ILE A 104 1.90 6.86 5.27
C ILE A 104 0.48 6.28 5.17
N TYR A 105 0.08 5.45 6.14
CA TYR A 105 -1.26 4.87 6.23
C TYR A 105 -2.30 5.87 6.73
N TYR A 106 -1.90 6.82 7.59
CA TYR A 106 -2.79 7.84 8.16
C TYR A 106 -3.13 8.97 7.18
N TYR A 107 -2.19 9.38 6.33
CA TYR A 107 -2.36 10.60 5.55
C TYR A 107 -2.98 10.39 4.17
N ASN A 108 -3.18 9.15 3.72
CA ASN A 108 -3.56 8.91 2.34
C ASN A 108 -2.61 9.63 1.36
N TYR A 109 -1.33 9.76 1.73
CA TYR A 109 -0.24 10.18 0.82
C TYR A 109 0.13 9.04 -0.14
N ALA A 110 -0.70 7.99 -0.22
CA ALA A 110 -0.63 6.91 -1.18
C ALA A 110 -1.13 7.34 -2.57
N VAL A 111 -0.79 8.58 -2.97
CA VAL A 111 -0.95 9.08 -4.33
C VAL A 111 0.35 8.78 -5.09
N PHE A 112 0.92 7.59 -4.89
CA PHE A 112 2.18 7.09 -5.48
C PHE A 112 3.48 7.62 -4.86
#